data_AF-A0A1A0HCU2-F1
#
_entry.id   AF-A0A1A0HCU2-F1
#
_cell.length_a   1.000
_cell.length_b   1.000
_cell.length_c   1.000
_cell.angle_alpha   90.00
_cell.angle_beta   90.00
_cell.angle_gamma   90.00
#
_symmetry.space_group_name_H-M   'P 1'
#
loop_
_entity.id
_entity.type
_entity.pdbx_description
1 polymer ?
#
loop_
_entity_poly.entity_id
_entity_poly.type
_entity_poly.pdbx_seq_one_letter_code
_entity_poly.pdbx_strand_id
1 'polypeptide(L)'
;MGKASKDKRDLYYRRAKEEGYRARSAFKLLQINEEFDIFSGVKRVVDLCAAPGSWSQVLSQELNKTPGEDNAKIVAVDLQPMVPIEGVTCLQADITHPKTLQKILDLFGGESADFVCSDGAPDVTGLHDLDEYIQAQLVLCALQLTCCILRPGGTFVAKIFRGRDIDLLYSQFGYLFDRVVCAKPRSSRGTSLEAFIVCTGYRPRPGWNPKLDATKSTEEFFEDADIAKSYIMKNMELPLDEERSIAKFVSCGDLKDGDSDATYTLNSSVEQRNLQPVQLPTAPPYKKALAMKRNGELVIK
;
A
#
# COMPACT_ATOMS: atom_id res chain seq x y z
N MET A 1 -7.26 5.89 -20.17
CA MET A 1 -6.89 4.51 -19.76
C MET A 1 -8.00 3.50 -20.09
N GLY A 2 -7.83 2.73 -21.18
CA GLY A 2 -8.49 1.43 -21.45
C GLY A 2 -10.01 1.34 -21.61
N LYS A 3 -10.58 1.94 -22.67
CA LYS A 3 -11.94 1.60 -23.18
C LYS A 3 -11.92 0.32 -24.03
N ALA A 4 -11.70 -0.85 -23.41
CA ALA A 4 -12.11 -2.17 -23.91
C ALA A 4 -11.78 -3.24 -22.86
N SER A 5 -12.76 -4.05 -22.47
CA SER A 5 -12.71 -4.94 -21.30
C SER A 5 -11.94 -6.26 -21.50
N LYS A 6 -11.18 -6.41 -22.60
CA LYS A 6 -10.38 -7.63 -22.88
C LYS A 6 -8.92 -7.56 -22.40
N ASP A 7 -8.35 -6.38 -22.17
CA ASP A 7 -6.92 -6.19 -21.78
C ASP A 7 -6.65 -6.14 -20.26
N LYS A 8 -7.58 -6.64 -19.43
CA LYS A 8 -7.46 -6.59 -17.95
C LYS A 8 -7.08 -7.91 -17.27
N ARG A 9 -6.84 -8.98 -18.04
CA ARG A 9 -6.47 -10.30 -17.52
C ARG A 9 -5.04 -10.67 -17.89
N ASP A 10 -4.13 -9.78 -17.53
CA ASP A 10 -2.70 -10.04 -17.59
C ASP A 10 -2.30 -11.26 -16.74
N LEU A 11 -1.05 -11.67 -16.90
CA LEU A 11 -0.44 -12.81 -16.23
C LEU A 11 -0.66 -12.77 -14.71
N TYR A 12 -0.37 -11.64 -14.06
CA TYR A 12 -0.46 -11.51 -12.61
C TYR A 12 -1.91 -11.48 -12.11
N TYR A 13 -2.85 -10.97 -12.89
CA TYR A 13 -4.28 -11.09 -12.58
C TYR A 13 -4.72 -12.55 -12.54
N ARG A 14 -4.33 -13.36 -13.54
CA ARG A 14 -4.70 -14.78 -13.60
C ARG A 14 -4.01 -15.57 -12.49
N ARG A 15 -2.71 -15.36 -12.31
CA ARG A 15 -1.92 -15.96 -11.24
C ARG A 15 -2.50 -15.65 -9.86
N ALA A 16 -2.96 -14.43 -9.62
CA ALA A 16 -3.65 -14.08 -8.37
C ALA A 16 -4.92 -14.91 -8.15
N LYS A 17 -5.69 -15.22 -9.22
CA LYS A 17 -6.88 -16.06 -9.10
C LYS A 17 -6.54 -17.54 -8.89
N GLU A 18 -5.48 -18.01 -9.53
CA GLU A 18 -4.96 -19.37 -9.36
C GLU A 18 -4.43 -19.60 -7.94
N GLU A 19 -3.72 -18.62 -7.37
CA GLU A 19 -3.12 -18.68 -6.03
C GLU A 19 -4.05 -18.20 -4.90
N GLY A 20 -5.29 -17.80 -5.22
CA GLY A 20 -6.27 -17.39 -4.21
C GLY A 20 -6.06 -15.99 -3.62
N TYR A 21 -5.29 -15.12 -4.28
CA TYR A 21 -5.17 -13.71 -3.92
C TYR A 21 -6.34 -12.87 -4.45
N ARG A 22 -6.77 -11.91 -3.62
CA ARG A 22 -7.88 -10.99 -3.92
C ARG A 22 -7.56 -10.11 -5.13
N ALA A 23 -6.30 -9.68 -5.26
CA ALA A 23 -5.84 -8.81 -6.34
C ALA A 23 -4.40 -9.14 -6.78
N ARG A 24 -4.05 -8.74 -8.01
CA ARG A 24 -2.68 -8.89 -8.55
C ARG A 24 -1.62 -8.08 -7.81
N SER A 25 -2.01 -7.10 -6.99
CA SER A 25 -1.06 -6.32 -6.19
C SER A 25 -0.37 -7.12 -5.10
N ALA A 26 -0.86 -8.32 -4.75
CA ALA A 26 -0.15 -9.27 -3.87
C ALA A 26 1.30 -9.51 -4.32
N PHE A 27 1.53 -9.71 -5.63
CA PHE A 27 2.85 -9.96 -6.19
C PHE A 27 3.81 -8.78 -6.05
N LYS A 28 3.30 -7.56 -5.89
CA LYS A 28 4.16 -6.38 -5.69
C LYS A 28 4.86 -6.48 -4.35
N LEU A 29 4.12 -6.80 -3.28
CA LEU A 29 4.68 -6.95 -1.94
C LEU A 29 5.62 -8.15 -1.87
N LEU A 30 5.26 -9.28 -2.50
CA LEU A 30 6.13 -10.47 -2.57
C LEU A 30 7.47 -10.15 -3.25
N GLN A 31 7.45 -9.48 -4.40
CA GLN A 31 8.66 -9.09 -5.13
C GLN A 31 9.50 -8.05 -4.37
N ILE A 32 8.86 -7.12 -3.66
CA ILE A 32 9.57 -6.19 -2.77
C ILE A 32 10.24 -6.98 -1.64
N ASN A 33 9.53 -7.93 -1.02
CA ASN A 33 10.11 -8.73 0.05
C ASN A 33 11.29 -9.60 -0.42
N GLU A 34 11.21 -10.17 -1.61
CA GLU A 34 12.32 -10.94 -2.20
C GLU A 34 13.61 -10.11 -2.33
N GLU A 35 13.49 -8.82 -2.69
CA GLU A 35 14.63 -7.93 -2.89
C GLU A 35 15.17 -7.33 -1.57
N PHE A 36 14.29 -7.07 -0.60
CA PHE A 36 14.63 -6.27 0.59
C PHE A 36 14.55 -7.03 1.92
N ASP A 37 14.06 -8.26 1.94
CA ASP A 37 13.86 -9.10 3.14
C ASP A 37 13.11 -8.37 4.27
N ILE A 38 12.04 -7.64 3.91
CA ILE A 38 11.31 -6.76 4.84
C ILE A 38 10.48 -7.51 5.89
N PHE A 39 10.30 -8.82 5.75
CA PHE A 39 9.55 -9.65 6.71
C PHE A 39 10.43 -10.29 7.79
N SER A 40 11.75 -10.19 7.66
CA SER A 40 12.68 -10.78 8.61
C SER A 40 12.50 -10.22 10.04
N GLY A 41 12.18 -11.10 10.99
CA GLY A 41 12.01 -10.74 12.40
C GLY A 41 10.79 -9.86 12.72
N VAL A 42 9.83 -9.75 11.79
CA VAL A 42 8.62 -8.93 11.95
C VAL A 42 7.56 -9.68 12.74
N LYS A 43 7.05 -9.09 13.83
CA LYS A 43 6.00 -9.68 14.68
C LYS A 43 4.71 -8.86 14.70
N ARG A 44 4.79 -7.55 14.50
CA ARG A 44 3.63 -6.63 14.50
C ARG A 44 3.61 -5.83 13.21
N VAL A 45 2.52 -5.95 12.45
CA VAL A 45 2.37 -5.31 11.15
C VAL A 45 1.09 -4.51 11.05
N VAL A 46 1.19 -3.33 10.42
CA VAL A 46 0.03 -2.55 10.01
C VAL A 46 -0.03 -2.41 8.49
N ASP A 47 -1.15 -2.78 7.90
CA ASP A 47 -1.46 -2.59 6.46
C ASP A 47 -2.49 -1.45 6.32
N LEU A 48 -2.06 -0.31 5.80
CA LEU A 48 -2.86 0.91 5.70
C LEU A 48 -3.45 1.07 4.29
N CYS A 49 -4.70 1.52 4.21
CA CYS A 49 -5.46 1.57 2.96
C CYS A 49 -5.50 0.19 2.29
N ALA A 50 -5.78 -0.82 3.11
CA ALA A 50 -5.57 -2.21 2.78
C ALA A 50 -6.61 -2.80 1.81
N ALA A 51 -7.77 -2.17 1.59
CA ALA A 51 -8.85 -2.77 0.81
C ALA A 51 -8.39 -3.03 -0.65
N PRO A 52 -8.65 -4.23 -1.22
CA PRO A 52 -9.50 -5.31 -0.71
C PRO A 52 -8.80 -6.31 0.23
N GLY A 53 -7.50 -6.18 0.48
CA GLY A 53 -6.73 -6.97 1.45
C GLY A 53 -5.73 -7.94 0.82
N SER A 54 -5.28 -7.72 -0.40
CA SER A 54 -4.29 -8.60 -1.04
C SER A 54 -2.93 -8.55 -0.35
N TRP A 55 -2.50 -7.40 0.16
CA TRP A 55 -1.26 -7.29 0.94
C TRP A 55 -1.42 -7.93 2.32
N SER A 56 -2.55 -7.70 2.99
CA SER A 56 -2.92 -8.43 4.21
C SER A 56 -2.91 -9.96 4.04
N GLN A 57 -3.34 -10.50 2.89
CA GLN A 57 -3.23 -11.93 2.60
C GLN A 57 -1.77 -12.39 2.51
N VAL A 58 -0.92 -11.64 1.80
CA VAL A 58 0.51 -11.92 1.72
C VAL A 58 1.13 -11.89 3.11
N LEU A 59 0.87 -10.85 3.91
CA LEU A 59 1.39 -10.73 5.28
C LEU A 59 0.99 -11.92 6.15
N SER A 60 -0.28 -12.32 6.14
CA SER A 60 -0.75 -13.45 6.94
C SER A 60 -0.12 -14.77 6.51
N GLN A 61 0.04 -14.99 5.20
CA GLN A 61 0.67 -16.20 4.68
C GLN A 61 2.17 -16.22 4.95
N GLU A 62 2.89 -15.14 4.66
CA GLU A 62 4.35 -15.09 4.75
C GLU A 62 4.86 -15.08 6.20
N LEU A 63 4.21 -14.33 7.10
CA LEU A 63 4.66 -14.18 8.47
C LEU A 63 4.27 -15.36 9.37
N ASN A 64 3.26 -16.14 8.97
CA ASN A 64 2.79 -17.31 9.74
C ASN A 64 3.14 -18.64 9.04
N LYS A 65 4.12 -18.62 8.12
CA LYS A 65 4.54 -19.80 7.34
C LYS A 65 5.23 -20.86 8.19
N THR A 66 6.00 -20.45 9.20
CA THR A 66 6.87 -21.34 9.97
C THR A 66 6.10 -21.93 11.16
N PRO A 67 5.84 -23.26 11.16
CA PRO A 67 5.15 -23.90 12.28
C PRO A 67 6.02 -23.86 13.54
N GLY A 68 5.47 -23.35 14.65
CA GLY A 68 6.14 -23.32 15.96
C GLY A 68 6.69 -21.96 16.38
N GLU A 69 6.63 -20.95 15.51
CA GLU A 69 6.83 -19.54 15.90
C GLU A 69 5.51 -18.89 16.32
N ASP A 70 5.59 -17.87 17.18
CA ASP A 70 4.40 -17.08 17.53
C ASP A 70 3.88 -16.35 16.29
N ASN A 71 2.59 -16.54 15.98
CA ASN A 71 1.95 -15.86 14.86
C ASN A 71 2.10 -14.34 14.97
N ALA A 72 2.39 -13.69 13.83
CA ALA A 72 2.47 -12.24 13.77
C ALA A 72 1.09 -11.62 14.02
N LYS A 73 1.07 -10.51 14.76
CA LYS A 73 -0.12 -9.66 14.94
C LYS A 73 -0.23 -8.71 13.75
N ILE A 74 -1.25 -8.93 12.91
CA ILE A 74 -1.47 -8.14 11.70
C ILE A 74 -2.76 -7.33 11.84
N VAL A 75 -2.67 -6.02 11.65
CA VAL A 75 -3.82 -5.10 11.66
C VAL A 75 -3.94 -4.41 10.31
N ALA A 76 -5.06 -4.64 9.61
CA ALA A 76 -5.36 -4.01 8.34
C ALA A 76 -6.36 -2.87 8.56
N VAL A 77 -6.10 -1.68 8.01
CA VAL A 77 -6.91 -0.48 8.20
C VAL A 77 -7.35 0.06 6.86
N ASP A 78 -8.66 0.27 6.69
CA ASP A 78 -9.21 0.94 5.52
C ASP A 78 -10.52 1.66 5.86
N LEU A 79 -10.88 2.68 5.08
CA LEU A 79 -12.20 3.31 5.16
C LEU A 79 -13.30 2.38 4.63
N GLN A 80 -12.97 1.56 3.64
CA GLN A 80 -13.85 0.58 3.05
C GLN A 80 -13.91 -0.70 3.90
N PRO A 81 -15.08 -1.34 3.99
CA PRO A 81 -15.20 -2.62 4.67
C PRO A 81 -14.46 -3.71 3.90
N MET A 82 -13.61 -4.45 4.62
CA MET A 82 -12.89 -5.62 4.09
C MET A 82 -13.54 -6.91 4.57
N VAL A 83 -13.61 -7.91 3.68
CA VAL A 83 -13.96 -9.27 4.10
C VAL A 83 -12.85 -9.79 5.02
N PRO A 84 -13.16 -10.46 6.15
CA PRO A 84 -12.15 -10.99 7.06
C PRO A 84 -11.09 -11.84 6.36
N ILE A 85 -9.86 -11.76 6.85
CA ILE A 85 -8.73 -12.58 6.43
C ILE A 85 -8.25 -13.31 7.68
N GLU A 86 -8.01 -14.61 7.56
CA GLU A 86 -7.48 -15.41 8.67
C GLU A 86 -6.14 -14.86 9.15
N GLY A 87 -5.95 -14.75 10.46
CA GLY A 87 -4.74 -14.17 11.06
C GLY A 87 -4.64 -12.64 10.99
N VAL A 88 -5.66 -11.94 10.47
CA VAL A 88 -5.65 -10.47 10.32
C VAL A 88 -6.83 -9.83 11.03
N THR A 89 -6.56 -8.81 11.83
CA THR A 89 -7.59 -7.95 12.40
C THR A 89 -7.90 -6.81 11.43
N CYS A 90 -9.07 -6.82 10.79
CA CYS A 90 -9.50 -5.75 9.88
C CYS A 90 -10.25 -4.64 10.64
N LEU A 91 -9.71 -3.42 10.62
CA LEU A 91 -10.33 -2.23 11.18
C LEU A 91 -10.88 -1.36 10.05
N GLN A 92 -12.19 -1.10 10.10
CA GLN A 92 -12.79 -0.05 9.29
C GLN A 92 -12.61 1.29 10.00
N ALA A 93 -11.62 2.08 9.59
CA ALA A 93 -11.25 3.31 10.26
C ALA A 93 -10.51 4.29 9.34
N ASP A 94 -10.51 5.56 9.74
CA ASP A 94 -9.76 6.62 9.07
C ASP A 94 -8.34 6.69 9.65
N ILE A 95 -7.31 6.59 8.81
CA ILE A 95 -5.90 6.63 9.22
C ILE A 95 -5.49 8.01 9.80
N THR A 96 -6.24 9.07 9.52
CA THR A 96 -5.98 10.42 10.04
C THR A 96 -6.57 10.63 11.44
N HIS A 97 -7.53 9.79 11.86
CA HIS A 97 -8.22 9.98 13.13
C HIS A 97 -7.40 9.38 14.30
N PRO A 98 -7.13 10.14 15.39
CA PRO A 98 -6.36 9.65 16.55
C PRO A 98 -6.89 8.36 17.22
N LYS A 99 -8.19 8.07 17.12
CA LYS A 99 -8.78 6.84 17.66
C LYS A 99 -8.28 5.59 16.94
N THR A 100 -7.88 5.71 15.68
CA THR A 100 -7.35 4.60 14.89
C THR A 100 -6.01 4.15 15.45
N LEU A 101 -5.12 5.10 15.76
CA LEU A 101 -3.86 4.85 16.46
C LEU A 101 -4.09 4.10 17.78
N GLN A 102 -4.99 4.58 18.62
CA GLN A 102 -5.26 3.93 19.92
C GLN A 102 -5.75 2.48 19.73
N LYS A 103 -6.70 2.25 18.81
CA LYS A 103 -7.20 0.89 18.51
C LYS A 103 -6.09 -0.05 18.05
N ILE A 104 -5.16 0.42 17.22
CA ILE A 104 -4.01 -0.38 16.76
C ILE A 104 -3.11 -0.73 17.95
N LEU A 105 -2.76 0.25 18.79
CA LEU A 105 -1.92 0.04 19.97
C LEU A 105 -2.58 -0.93 20.96
N ASP A 106 -3.89 -0.84 21.18
CA ASP A 106 -4.63 -1.75 22.05
C ASP A 106 -4.53 -3.21 21.54
N LEU A 107 -4.64 -3.43 20.23
CA LEU A 107 -4.47 -4.75 19.60
C LEU A 107 -3.04 -5.28 19.72
N PHE A 108 -2.05 -4.40 19.71
CA PHE A 108 -0.65 -4.76 19.94
C PHE A 108 -0.28 -4.92 21.41
N GLY A 109 -1.15 -4.51 22.35
CA GLY A 109 -0.85 -4.53 23.79
C GLY A 109 0.05 -3.38 24.24
N GLY A 110 -0.03 -2.23 23.56
CA GLY A 110 0.78 -1.04 23.82
C GLY A 110 2.15 -1.04 23.13
N GLU A 111 2.49 -2.09 22.39
CA GLU A 111 3.75 -2.18 21.65
C GLU A 111 3.68 -1.51 20.27
N SER A 112 4.83 -0.99 19.82
CA SER A 112 5.02 -0.42 18.49
C SER A 112 5.02 -1.48 17.37
N ALA A 113 4.64 -1.08 16.17
CA ALA A 113 4.74 -1.89 14.95
C ALA A 113 6.21 -2.10 14.54
N ASP A 114 6.53 -3.26 13.99
CA ASP A 114 7.85 -3.54 13.38
C ASP A 114 7.89 -3.12 11.91
N PHE A 115 6.75 -3.29 11.23
CA PHE A 115 6.57 -3.02 9.82
C PHE A 115 5.22 -2.33 9.56
N VAL A 116 5.21 -1.29 8.73
CA VAL A 116 3.99 -0.63 8.27
C VAL A 116 4.01 -0.55 6.75
N CYS A 117 2.90 -0.86 6.11
CA CYS A 117 2.80 -0.84 4.65
C CYS A 117 1.54 -0.17 4.14
N SER A 118 1.56 0.33 2.90
CA SER A 118 0.38 0.88 2.24
C SER A 118 0.42 0.74 0.72
N ASP A 119 -0.54 0.02 0.14
CA ASP A 119 -0.78 -0.03 -1.32
C ASP A 119 -1.90 0.95 -1.76
N GLY A 120 -2.27 1.89 -0.89
CA GLY A 120 -3.36 2.84 -1.11
C GLY A 120 -3.13 3.71 -2.34
N ALA A 121 -4.18 3.91 -3.13
CA ALA A 121 -4.20 4.88 -4.21
C ALA A 121 -5.60 5.50 -4.37
N PRO A 122 -5.70 6.79 -4.73
CA PRO A 122 -6.97 7.41 -5.06
C PRO A 122 -7.49 6.89 -6.41
N ASP A 123 -8.76 7.18 -6.70
CA ASP A 123 -9.30 6.99 -8.04
C ASP A 123 -8.57 7.92 -9.03
N VAL A 124 -7.88 7.33 -10.00
CA VAL A 124 -7.08 8.05 -11.00
C VAL A 124 -8.02 8.83 -11.93
N THR A 125 -7.88 10.15 -11.94
CA THR A 125 -8.68 11.06 -12.76
C THR A 125 -8.18 11.14 -14.20
N GLY A 126 -6.90 10.83 -14.42
CA GLY A 126 -6.20 11.00 -15.69
C GLY A 126 -5.51 12.36 -15.83
N LEU A 127 -5.67 13.25 -14.84
CA LEU A 127 -4.91 14.48 -14.72
C LEU A 127 -3.68 14.19 -13.85
N HIS A 128 -2.55 13.89 -14.49
CA HIS A 128 -1.36 13.36 -13.82
C HIS A 128 -0.88 14.21 -12.64
N ASP A 129 -0.84 15.55 -12.77
CA ASP A 129 -0.42 16.45 -11.70
C ASP A 129 -1.33 16.37 -10.46
N LEU A 130 -2.64 16.26 -10.69
CA LEU A 130 -3.63 16.13 -9.60
C LEU A 130 -3.54 14.74 -8.96
N ASP A 131 -3.45 13.69 -9.77
CA ASP A 131 -3.35 12.31 -9.30
C ASP A 131 -2.07 12.11 -8.47
N GLU A 132 -0.95 12.70 -8.89
CA GLU A 132 0.32 12.72 -8.14
C GLU A 132 0.17 13.45 -6.80
N TYR A 133 -0.42 14.66 -6.82
CA TYR A 133 -0.63 15.44 -5.60
C TYR A 133 -1.49 14.68 -4.58
N ILE A 134 -2.62 14.10 -5.00
CA ILE A 134 -3.53 13.35 -4.11
C ILE A 134 -2.83 12.09 -3.58
N GLN A 135 -2.06 11.38 -4.41
CA GLN A 135 -1.27 10.23 -3.96
C GLN A 135 -0.25 10.65 -2.89
N ALA A 136 0.47 11.75 -3.10
CA ALA A 136 1.44 12.25 -2.13
C ALA A 136 0.78 12.60 -0.79
N GLN A 137 -0.39 13.26 -0.81
CA GLN A 137 -1.15 13.55 0.41
C GLN A 137 -1.56 12.27 1.16
N LEU A 138 -2.04 11.25 0.45
CA LEU A 138 -2.40 9.97 1.06
C LEU A 138 -1.20 9.29 1.73
N VAL A 139 -0.04 9.31 1.06
CA VAL A 139 1.22 8.76 1.60
C VAL A 139 1.69 9.54 2.83
N LEU A 140 1.56 10.86 2.84
CA LEU A 140 1.91 11.69 4.00
C LEU A 140 0.98 11.41 5.19
N CYS A 141 -0.31 11.21 4.98
CA CYS A 141 -1.23 10.77 6.04
C CYS A 141 -0.86 9.38 6.59
N ALA A 142 -0.47 8.45 5.72
CA ALA A 142 0.02 7.14 6.14
C ALA A 142 1.33 7.26 6.95
N LEU A 143 2.25 8.12 6.51
CA LEU A 143 3.50 8.41 7.21
C LEU A 143 3.26 9.05 8.58
N GLN A 144 2.28 9.94 8.69
CA GLN A 144 1.89 10.60 9.94
C GLN A 144 1.50 9.58 11.02
N LEU A 145 0.62 8.63 10.68
CA LEU A 145 0.27 7.53 11.58
C LEU A 145 1.47 6.63 11.84
N THR A 146 2.26 6.32 10.81
CA THR A 146 3.48 5.51 10.91
C THR A 146 4.47 6.08 11.92
N CYS A 147 4.70 7.40 11.92
CA CYS A 147 5.59 8.06 12.88
C CYS A 147 5.15 7.85 14.34
N CYS A 148 3.85 7.66 14.57
CA CYS A 148 3.31 7.44 15.91
C CYS A 148 3.37 5.97 16.35
N ILE A 149 3.43 5.00 15.43
CA ILE A 149 3.33 3.56 15.75
C ILE A 149 4.60 2.76 15.48
N LEU A 150 5.45 3.20 14.54
CA LEU A 150 6.58 2.41 14.08
C LEU A 150 7.70 2.49 15.10
N ARG A 151 8.27 1.34 15.47
CA ARG A 151 9.42 1.33 16.37
C ARG A 151 10.65 1.95 15.72
N PRO A 152 11.57 2.55 16.48
CA PRO A 152 12.90 2.87 15.97
C PRO A 152 13.56 1.65 15.30
N GLY A 153 14.17 1.87 14.15
CA GLY A 153 14.74 0.82 13.30
C GLY A 153 13.72 0.05 12.45
N GLY A 154 12.42 0.35 12.57
CA GLY A 154 11.36 -0.30 11.79
C GLY A 154 11.37 0.07 10.30
N THR A 155 10.54 -0.64 9.53
CA THR A 155 10.43 -0.47 8.08
C THR A 155 9.05 0.05 7.68
N PHE A 156 9.02 0.96 6.71
CA PHE A 156 7.80 1.48 6.08
C PHE A 156 7.86 1.29 4.56
N VAL A 157 6.79 0.76 3.97
CA VAL A 157 6.66 0.61 2.52
C VAL A 157 5.37 1.24 2.03
N ALA A 158 5.43 2.16 1.07
CA ALA A 158 4.22 2.78 0.54
C ALA A 158 4.25 2.95 -0.99
N LYS A 159 3.08 2.84 -1.60
CA LYS A 159 2.88 3.20 -3.00
C LYS A 159 3.04 4.70 -3.21
N ILE A 160 3.77 5.07 -4.25
CA ILE A 160 3.95 6.44 -4.69
C ILE A 160 3.68 6.55 -6.19
N PHE A 161 3.32 7.75 -6.65
CA PHE A 161 3.37 8.10 -8.07
C PHE A 161 4.65 8.88 -8.31
N ARG A 162 5.55 8.29 -9.11
CA ARG A 162 6.85 8.87 -9.43
C ARG A 162 6.71 9.88 -10.57
N GLY A 163 6.06 11.00 -10.27
CA GLY A 163 5.88 12.12 -11.19
C GLY A 163 6.90 13.22 -10.98
N ARG A 164 6.49 14.48 -11.13
CA ARG A 164 7.39 15.65 -11.19
C ARG A 164 7.94 16.05 -9.82
N ASP A 165 7.14 15.93 -8.77
CA ASP A 165 7.39 16.52 -7.45
C ASP A 165 7.77 15.46 -6.39
N ILE A 166 8.18 14.26 -6.85
CA ILE A 166 8.49 13.10 -5.99
C ILE A 166 9.75 13.28 -5.12
N ASP A 167 10.67 14.12 -5.56
CA ASP A 167 11.90 14.49 -4.89
C ASP A 167 11.69 15.17 -3.53
N LEU A 168 10.63 15.98 -3.42
CA LEU A 168 10.22 16.55 -2.13
C LEU A 168 9.86 15.42 -1.17
N LEU A 169 9.10 14.43 -1.64
CA LEU A 169 8.69 13.30 -0.83
C LEU A 169 9.91 12.49 -0.39
N TYR A 170 10.86 12.20 -1.28
CA TYR A 170 12.12 11.52 -0.92
C TYR A 170 12.89 12.26 0.17
N SER A 171 12.95 13.59 0.09
CA SER A 171 13.61 14.42 1.10
C SER A 171 12.91 14.31 2.46
N GLN A 172 11.58 14.37 2.48
CA GLN A 172 10.78 14.19 3.70
C GLN A 172 11.02 12.84 4.37
N PHE A 173 11.04 11.75 3.59
CA PHE A 173 11.38 10.42 4.10
C PHE A 173 12.84 10.31 4.56
N GLY A 174 13.78 10.98 3.89
CA GLY A 174 15.21 10.96 4.24
C GLY A 174 15.51 11.55 5.63
N TYR A 175 14.67 12.46 6.14
CA TYR A 175 14.81 12.96 7.51
C TYR A 175 14.42 11.94 8.58
N LEU A 176 13.61 10.94 8.22
CA LEU A 176 12.95 10.01 9.16
C LEU A 176 13.47 8.57 9.06
N PHE A 177 14.27 8.24 8.05
CA PHE A 177 14.75 6.88 7.83
C PHE A 177 16.22 6.87 7.43
N ASP A 178 16.96 5.85 7.89
CA ASP A 178 18.37 5.67 7.55
C ASP A 178 18.59 5.40 6.06
N ARG A 179 17.64 4.70 5.43
CA ARG A 179 17.71 4.39 4.00
C ARG A 179 16.33 4.47 3.36
N VAL A 180 16.27 5.20 2.24
CA VAL A 180 15.08 5.40 1.40
C VAL A 180 15.38 4.94 -0.01
N VAL A 181 14.59 3.99 -0.52
CA VAL A 181 14.76 3.38 -1.84
C VAL A 181 13.45 3.46 -2.61
N CYS A 182 13.52 3.85 -3.89
CA CYS A 182 12.40 3.77 -4.82
C CYS A 182 12.45 2.41 -5.53
N ALA A 183 11.48 1.56 -5.27
CA ALA A 183 11.36 0.22 -5.83
C ALA A 183 10.27 0.17 -6.91
N LYS A 184 10.54 -0.50 -8.03
CA LYS A 184 9.51 -0.83 -9.03
C LYS A 184 9.45 -2.34 -9.23
N PRO A 185 8.44 -3.02 -8.67
CA PRO A 185 8.22 -4.45 -8.88
C PRO A 185 7.83 -4.73 -10.32
N ARG A 186 8.29 -5.86 -10.86
CA ARG A 186 7.94 -6.30 -12.22
C ARG A 186 6.45 -6.58 -12.41
N SER A 187 5.72 -6.87 -11.33
CA SER A 187 4.27 -7.00 -11.35
C SER A 187 3.53 -5.65 -11.42
N SER A 188 4.22 -4.52 -11.25
CA SER A 188 3.70 -3.17 -11.53
C SER A 188 3.78 -2.89 -13.03
N ARG A 189 2.75 -2.23 -13.58
CA ARG A 189 2.67 -1.98 -15.02
C ARG A 189 3.73 -0.98 -15.48
N GLY A 190 4.44 -1.30 -16.56
CA GLY A 190 5.45 -0.40 -17.14
C GLY A 190 4.89 0.96 -17.53
N THR A 191 3.63 0.99 -18.00
CA THR A 191 2.89 2.21 -18.36
C THR A 191 2.39 3.03 -17.17
N SER A 192 2.50 2.50 -15.94
CA SER A 192 2.06 3.19 -14.73
C SER A 192 3.18 4.04 -14.12
N LEU A 193 2.81 5.22 -13.62
CA LEU A 193 3.66 6.05 -12.74
C LEU A 193 3.87 5.44 -11.36
N GLU A 194 3.20 4.33 -11.05
CA GLU A 194 3.34 3.60 -9.81
C GLU A 194 4.79 3.14 -9.58
N ALA A 195 5.28 3.44 -8.38
CA ALA A 195 6.45 2.87 -7.77
C ALA A 195 6.16 2.70 -6.26
N PHE A 196 7.12 2.17 -5.53
CA PHE A 196 7.02 1.98 -4.08
C PHE A 196 8.22 2.64 -3.43
N ILE A 197 7.99 3.34 -2.32
CA ILE A 197 9.08 3.78 -1.46
C ILE A 197 9.28 2.71 -0.38
N VAL A 198 10.53 2.28 -0.21
CA VAL A 198 10.96 1.31 0.79
C VAL A 198 11.90 2.06 1.74
N CYS A 199 11.40 2.32 2.94
CA CYS A 199 12.06 3.12 3.96
C CYS A 199 12.45 2.21 5.12
N THR A 200 13.74 2.04 5.37
CA THR A 200 14.26 1.15 6.42
C THR A 200 15.02 1.95 7.45
N GLY A 201 14.95 1.53 8.71
CA GLY A 201 15.68 2.18 9.81
C GLY A 201 14.97 3.45 10.26
N TYR A 202 13.72 3.34 10.71
CA TYR A 202 12.98 4.49 11.23
C TYR A 202 13.75 5.20 12.36
N ARG A 203 13.98 6.49 12.20
CA ARG A 203 14.77 7.34 13.08
C ARG A 203 13.98 8.62 13.38
N PRO A 204 13.19 8.65 14.47
CA PRO A 204 12.49 9.87 14.86
C PRO A 204 13.49 10.99 15.20
N ARG A 205 13.12 12.25 14.89
CA ARG A 205 13.94 13.42 15.19
C ARG A 205 14.16 13.54 16.72
N PRO A 206 15.38 13.83 17.19
CA PRO A 206 15.63 13.99 18.63
C PRO A 206 14.71 15.06 19.25
N GLY A 207 14.03 14.71 20.34
CA GLY A 207 13.10 15.61 21.03
C GLY A 207 11.72 15.77 20.37
N TRP A 208 11.50 15.18 19.20
CA TRP A 208 10.18 15.15 18.56
C TRP A 208 9.35 13.99 19.10
N ASN A 209 8.14 14.30 19.56
CA ASN A 209 7.19 13.31 20.07
C ASN A 209 5.93 13.32 19.19
N PRO A 210 5.87 12.49 18.13
CA PRO A 210 4.78 12.50 17.18
C PRO A 210 3.47 12.10 17.86
N LYS A 211 2.44 12.95 17.74
CA LYS A 211 1.09 12.68 18.24
C LYS A 211 0.06 13.08 17.20
N LEU A 212 -0.88 12.18 16.93
CA LEU A 212 -2.03 12.50 16.08
C LEU A 212 -2.98 13.44 16.84
N ASP A 213 -3.31 14.55 16.21
CA ASP A 213 -4.28 15.53 16.68
C ASP A 213 -5.32 15.75 15.59
N ALA A 214 -6.61 15.60 15.94
CA ALA A 214 -7.71 15.78 14.98
C ALA A 214 -7.91 17.25 14.56
N THR A 215 -7.29 18.19 15.28
CA THR A 215 -7.37 19.63 14.98
C THR A 215 -6.24 20.13 14.08
N LYS A 216 -5.18 19.33 13.92
CA LYS A 216 -4.04 19.64 13.05
C LYS A 216 -4.17 18.93 11.72
N SER A 217 -3.82 19.64 10.66
CA SER A 217 -3.60 19.06 9.34
C SER A 217 -2.32 18.23 9.30
N THR A 218 -2.19 17.38 8.27
CA THR A 218 -0.98 16.59 8.02
C THR A 218 0.25 17.49 7.83
N GLU A 219 0.10 18.66 7.21
CA GLU A 219 1.19 19.62 7.03
C GLU A 219 1.66 20.16 8.39
N GLU A 220 0.73 20.65 9.23
CA GLU A 220 1.03 21.16 10.57
C GLU A 220 1.68 20.10 11.48
N PHE A 221 1.36 18.81 11.29
CA PHE A 221 2.02 17.72 12.01
C PHE A 221 3.52 17.63 11.69
N PHE A 222 3.90 17.85 10.43
CA PHE A 222 5.29 17.80 10.00
C PHE A 222 6.02 19.13 10.18
N GLU A 223 5.32 20.25 10.40
CA GLU A 223 5.92 21.54 10.74
C GLU A 223 6.69 21.47 12.06
N ASP A 224 6.11 20.82 13.07
CA ASP A 224 6.74 20.61 14.39
C ASP A 224 8.05 19.79 14.32
N ALA A 225 8.32 19.13 13.18
CA ALA A 225 9.48 18.27 12.96
C ALA A 225 10.49 18.83 11.96
N ASP A 226 10.23 20.03 11.40
CA ASP A 226 10.96 20.64 10.28
C ASP A 226 10.91 19.80 8.98
N ILE A 227 9.83 19.03 8.77
CA ILE A 227 9.65 18.12 7.62
C ILE A 227 8.55 18.62 6.68
N ALA A 228 7.77 19.61 7.11
CA ALA A 228 6.75 20.24 6.27
C ALA A 228 7.34 20.80 4.96
N LYS A 229 6.52 20.79 3.91
CA LYS A 229 6.90 21.34 2.61
C LYS A 229 7.28 22.81 2.76
N SER A 230 6.54 23.56 3.57
CA SER A 230 6.80 24.97 3.86
C SER A 230 8.21 25.18 4.45
N TYR A 231 8.63 24.34 5.39
CA TYR A 231 9.96 24.38 5.99
C TYR A 231 11.04 24.00 4.99
N ILE A 232 10.86 22.87 4.28
CA ILE A 232 11.85 22.38 3.32
C ILE A 232 12.06 23.41 2.20
N MET A 233 10.98 24.01 1.68
CA MET A 233 11.08 25.02 0.62
C MET A 233 11.70 26.34 1.10
N LYS A 234 11.50 26.73 2.37
CA LYS A 234 12.07 27.96 2.94
C LYS A 234 13.53 27.80 3.36
N ASN A 235 13.92 26.64 3.90
CA ASN A 235 15.29 26.40 4.35
C ASN A 235 16.19 25.81 3.25
N MET A 236 15.61 25.37 2.12
CA MET A 236 16.33 25.21 0.86
C MET A 236 16.34 26.52 0.04
N GLU A 237 16.74 27.63 0.65
CA GLU A 237 17.05 28.84 -0.11
C GLU A 237 18.33 28.61 -0.93
N LEU A 238 18.16 28.30 -2.23
CA LEU A 238 18.95 28.70 -3.43
C LEU A 238 19.01 27.57 -4.48
N PRO A 239 19.43 27.91 -5.71
CA PRO A 239 18.64 28.06 -6.94
C PRO A 239 18.16 26.71 -7.52
N LEU A 240 17.41 26.74 -8.63
CA LEU A 240 16.78 25.58 -9.29
C LEU A 240 17.69 24.40 -9.70
N ASP A 241 18.97 24.37 -9.34
CA ASP A 241 19.94 23.33 -9.67
C ASP A 241 20.77 22.95 -8.41
N GLU A 242 20.66 21.68 -7.96
CA GLU A 242 21.43 20.99 -6.88
C GLU A 242 20.96 21.23 -5.41
N GLU A 243 20.55 20.27 -4.57
CA GLU A 243 20.56 18.80 -4.54
C GLU A 243 19.19 18.26 -4.11
N ARG A 244 18.33 17.93 -5.08
CA ARG A 244 17.18 17.05 -4.82
C ARG A 244 17.74 15.68 -4.44
N SER A 245 17.54 15.22 -3.20
CA SER A 245 17.93 13.87 -2.78
C SER A 245 17.14 12.84 -3.58
N ILE A 246 17.78 12.26 -4.60
CA ILE A 246 17.17 11.20 -5.42
C ILE A 246 17.35 9.89 -4.66
N ALA A 247 16.23 9.33 -4.20
CA ALA A 247 16.23 7.99 -3.64
C ALA A 247 16.78 6.98 -4.66
N LYS A 248 17.63 6.06 -4.22
CA LYS A 248 18.17 4.99 -5.08
C LYS A 248 17.01 4.24 -5.73
N PHE A 249 17.09 4.00 -7.04
CA PHE A 249 16.10 3.19 -7.75
C PHE A 249 16.50 1.71 -7.77
N VAL A 250 15.54 0.83 -7.52
CA VAL A 250 15.72 -0.63 -7.56
C VAL A 250 14.54 -1.26 -8.32
N SER A 251 14.84 -2.16 -9.24
CA SER A 251 13.83 -3.03 -9.87
C SER A 251 13.68 -4.29 -9.02
N CYS A 252 12.44 -4.71 -8.73
CA CYS A 252 12.20 -5.93 -7.94
C CYS A 252 11.60 -7.05 -8.79
N GLY A 253 11.96 -8.30 -8.47
CA GLY A 253 11.53 -9.52 -9.16
C GLY A 253 12.57 -10.03 -10.19
N ASP A 254 12.45 -11.30 -10.57
CA ASP A 254 13.41 -11.96 -11.47
C ASP A 254 13.32 -11.40 -12.90
N LEU A 255 14.46 -11.34 -13.60
CA LEU A 255 14.54 -11.07 -15.03
C LEU A 255 13.75 -12.07 -15.88
N LYS A 256 13.53 -13.29 -15.38
CA LYS A 256 12.77 -14.37 -16.04
C LYS A 256 11.25 -14.27 -15.91
N ASP A 257 10.75 -13.45 -14.98
CA ASP A 257 9.32 -13.31 -14.76
C ASP A 257 8.58 -12.78 -16.01
N GLY A 258 7.27 -12.97 -16.11
CA GLY A 258 6.50 -12.41 -17.22
C GLY A 258 6.44 -10.88 -17.15
N ASP A 259 6.27 -10.25 -18.31
CA ASP A 259 5.99 -8.81 -18.40
C ASP A 259 4.67 -8.47 -17.67
N SER A 260 4.64 -7.31 -17.02
CA SER A 260 3.50 -6.81 -16.24
C SER A 260 2.17 -6.70 -17.01
N ASP A 261 2.26 -6.53 -18.33
CA ASP A 261 1.17 -6.41 -19.29
C ASP A 261 1.08 -7.67 -20.19
N ALA A 262 1.94 -8.68 -19.98
CA ALA A 262 1.86 -9.93 -20.71
C ALA A 262 0.52 -10.64 -20.48
N THR A 263 -0.02 -11.20 -21.55
CA THR A 263 -1.18 -12.09 -21.56
C THR A 263 -0.85 -13.31 -22.41
N TYR A 264 -1.55 -14.41 -22.16
CA TYR A 264 -1.41 -15.63 -22.95
C TYR A 264 -2.78 -16.17 -23.35
N THR A 265 -2.84 -16.82 -24.52
CA THR A 265 -4.04 -17.53 -24.96
C THR A 265 -4.10 -18.89 -24.26
N LEU A 266 -5.30 -19.28 -23.86
CA LEU A 266 -5.54 -20.63 -23.36
C LEU A 266 -5.70 -21.56 -24.56
N ASN A 267 -5.02 -22.70 -24.54
CA ASN A 267 -5.17 -23.72 -25.58
C ASN A 267 -6.61 -24.26 -25.56
N SER A 268 -7.26 -24.35 -26.72
CA SER A 268 -8.63 -24.85 -26.87
C SER A 268 -8.79 -26.31 -26.46
N SER A 269 -7.69 -27.06 -26.37
CA SER A 269 -7.68 -28.45 -25.92
C SER A 269 -7.70 -28.62 -24.39
N VAL A 270 -7.60 -27.54 -23.61
CA VAL A 270 -7.61 -27.60 -22.14
C VAL A 270 -9.01 -27.26 -21.63
N GLU A 271 -9.55 -28.11 -20.76
CA GLU A 271 -10.86 -27.88 -20.13
C GLU A 271 -10.82 -26.59 -19.30
N GLN A 272 -11.65 -25.62 -19.69
CA GLN A 272 -11.69 -24.32 -19.02
C GLN A 272 -12.56 -24.40 -17.78
N ARG A 273 -11.94 -24.33 -16.60
CA ARG A 273 -12.66 -24.23 -15.34
C ARG A 273 -12.81 -22.78 -14.91
N ASN A 274 -14.06 -22.30 -14.83
CA ASN A 274 -14.34 -21.02 -14.19
C ASN A 274 -14.20 -21.18 -12.68
N LEU A 275 -13.15 -20.58 -12.11
CA LEU A 275 -12.99 -20.48 -10.67
C LEU A 275 -13.99 -19.47 -10.10
N GLN A 276 -14.49 -19.72 -8.90
CA GLN A 276 -15.26 -18.71 -8.19
C GLN A 276 -14.34 -17.53 -7.83
N PRO A 277 -14.85 -16.28 -7.83
CA PRO A 277 -14.08 -15.15 -7.34
C PRO A 277 -13.60 -15.43 -5.92
N VAL A 278 -12.29 -15.24 -5.67
CA VAL A 278 -11.66 -15.31 -4.34
C VAL A 278 -12.48 -14.53 -3.30
N GLN A 279 -13.01 -13.38 -3.71
CA GLN A 279 -13.91 -12.57 -2.92
C GLN A 279 -14.97 -11.94 -3.84
N LEU A 280 -16.22 -11.98 -3.42
CA LEU A 280 -17.30 -11.22 -4.06
C LEU A 280 -17.20 -9.74 -3.66
N PRO A 281 -17.53 -8.78 -4.55
CA PRO A 281 -17.56 -7.37 -4.19
C PRO A 281 -18.48 -7.12 -2.99
N THR A 282 -18.01 -6.39 -1.98
CA THR A 282 -18.79 -6.01 -0.79
C THR A 282 -19.91 -5.02 -1.14
N ALA A 283 -19.65 -4.12 -2.09
CA ALA A 283 -20.62 -3.20 -2.68
C ALA A 283 -20.62 -3.31 -4.22
N PRO A 284 -21.26 -4.34 -4.81
CA PRO A 284 -21.25 -4.49 -6.25
C PRO A 284 -22.05 -3.37 -6.93
N PRO A 285 -21.60 -2.81 -8.07
CA PRO A 285 -22.37 -1.79 -8.80
C PRO A 285 -23.74 -2.31 -9.28
N TYR A 286 -23.89 -3.64 -9.37
CA TYR A 286 -25.13 -4.35 -9.69
C TYR A 286 -25.96 -4.75 -8.46
N LYS A 287 -25.67 -4.23 -7.26
CA LYS A 287 -26.42 -4.52 -6.02
C LYS A 287 -27.91 -4.27 -6.18
N LYS A 288 -28.29 -3.17 -6.84
CA LYS A 288 -29.70 -2.84 -7.14
C LYS A 288 -30.35 -3.89 -8.04
N ALA A 289 -29.66 -4.31 -9.10
CA ALA A 289 -30.14 -5.36 -10.00
C ALA A 289 -30.29 -6.72 -9.28
N LEU A 290 -29.38 -7.07 -8.38
CA LEU A 290 -29.51 -8.28 -7.55
C LEU A 290 -30.72 -8.21 -6.61
N ALA A 291 -30.98 -7.05 -6.00
CA ALA A 291 -32.14 -6.84 -5.16
C ALA A 291 -33.44 -6.96 -5.96
N MET A 292 -33.52 -6.30 -7.12
CA MET A 292 -34.67 -6.41 -8.03
C MET A 292 -34.88 -7.86 -8.51
N LYS A 293 -33.81 -8.61 -8.81
CA LYS A 293 -33.92 -10.03 -9.17
C LYS A 293 -34.46 -10.87 -8.00
N ARG A 294 -34.01 -10.62 -6.77
CA ARG A 294 -34.52 -11.31 -5.57
C ARG A 294 -35.98 -10.99 -5.29
N ASN A 295 -36.41 -9.76 -5.57
CA ASN A 295 -37.79 -9.30 -5.40
C ASN A 295 -38.72 -9.71 -6.55
N GLY A 296 -38.21 -10.40 -7.59
CA GLY A 296 -38.99 -10.74 -8.78
C GLY A 296 -39.30 -9.56 -9.71
N GLU A 297 -38.69 -8.39 -9.46
CA GLU A 297 -38.87 -7.15 -10.24
C GLU A 297 -38.01 -7.12 -11.52
N LEU A 298 -37.08 -8.07 -11.68
CA LEU A 298 -36.16 -8.15 -12.80
C LEU A 298 -36.46 -9.39 -13.66
N VAL A 299 -37.28 -9.19 -14.69
CA VAL A 299 -37.60 -10.22 -15.69
C VAL A 299 -36.50 -10.20 -16.76
N ILE A 300 -35.66 -11.24 -16.76
CA ILE A 300 -34.69 -11.46 -17.83
C ILE A 300 -35.48 -11.95 -19.03
N LYS A 301 -35.62 -11.12 -20.07
CA LYS A 301 -36.13 -11.54 -21.38
C LYS A 301 -35.06 -12.30 -22.15
#